data_AF-A0A6A9T1J8-F1
#
_entry.id   AF-A0A6A9T1J8-F1
#
_cell.length_a   1.000
_cell.length_b   1.000
_cell.length_c   1.000
_cell.angle_alpha   90.00
_cell.angle_beta   90.00
_cell.angle_gamma   90.00
#
_symmetry.space_group_name_H-M   'P 1'
#
loop_
_entity.id
_entity.type
_entity.pdbx_description
1 polymer ?
#
loop_
_entity_poly.entity_id
_entity_poly.type
_entity_poly.pdbx_seq_one_letter_code
_entity_poly.pdbx_strand_id
1 'polypeptide(L)'
;MSDDNNSVTWGPNLLKAVQEVSEQATKQQQEALQQLLSRAGAAPGAAAGAGSPDLGDISEQLGKMTQMGTFKTRVQSGGRISIPDAEREALDIEEGDIVQTVVVPVKRNRDDDE
;
A
#
# COMPACT_ATOMS: atom_id res chain seq x y z
N MET A 1 -42.97 17.13 -10.13
CA MET A 1 -43.07 16.82 -11.57
C MET A 1 -41.93 17.54 -12.25
N SER A 2 -40.96 16.77 -12.76
CA SER A 2 -40.19 17.02 -13.98
C SER A 2 -39.16 15.89 -14.08
N ASP A 3 -39.60 14.84 -14.76
CA ASP A 3 -38.81 13.73 -15.24
C ASP A 3 -37.95 14.22 -16.42
N ASP A 4 -36.68 14.55 -16.16
CA ASP A 4 -35.70 14.77 -17.22
C ASP A 4 -35.02 13.44 -17.57
N ASN A 5 -35.70 12.78 -18.49
CA ASN A 5 -35.30 11.68 -19.35
C ASN A 5 -33.79 11.63 -19.70
N ASN A 6 -33.00 10.94 -18.88
CA ASN A 6 -31.68 10.41 -19.27
C ASN A 6 -31.84 9.17 -20.17
N SER A 7 -32.53 9.31 -21.31
CA SER A 7 -32.45 8.31 -22.37
C SER A 7 -31.14 8.53 -23.09
N VAL A 8 -30.11 7.76 -22.72
CA VAL A 8 -28.92 7.59 -23.56
C VAL A 8 -29.43 7.08 -24.92
N THR A 9 -29.51 7.98 -25.89
CA THR A 9 -29.95 7.65 -27.24
C THR A 9 -28.87 6.79 -27.88
N TRP A 10 -29.06 5.48 -27.80
CA TRP A 10 -28.35 4.44 -28.55
C TRP A 10 -28.64 4.59 -30.05
N GLY A 11 -28.17 5.69 -30.64
CA GLY A 11 -28.30 6.01 -32.05
C GLY A 11 -27.02 5.65 -32.84
N PRO A 12 -27.09 5.60 -34.18
CA PRO A 12 -25.97 5.20 -35.04
C PRO A 12 -24.71 6.07 -34.89
N ASN A 13 -24.86 7.33 -34.45
CA ASN A 13 -23.71 8.19 -34.15
C ASN A 13 -22.98 7.79 -32.86
N LEU A 14 -23.70 7.27 -31.86
CA LEU A 14 -23.08 6.73 -30.64
C LEU A 14 -22.42 5.39 -30.92
N LEU A 15 -23.00 4.54 -31.79
CA LEU A 15 -22.34 3.30 -32.22
C LEU A 15 -21.00 3.59 -32.91
N LYS A 16 -20.93 4.60 -33.79
CA LYS A 16 -19.66 5.01 -34.42
C LYS A 16 -18.67 5.55 -33.39
N ALA A 17 -19.11 6.39 -32.47
CA ALA A 17 -18.26 6.90 -31.40
C ALA A 17 -17.73 5.77 -30.50
N VAL A 18 -18.57 4.80 -30.13
CA VAL A 18 -18.16 3.60 -29.39
C VAL A 18 -17.21 2.75 -30.22
N GLN A 19 -17.40 2.66 -31.53
CA GLN A 19 -16.52 1.91 -32.43
C GLN A 19 -15.13 2.56 -32.52
N GLU A 20 -15.06 3.88 -32.74
CA GLU A 20 -13.81 4.65 -32.74
C GLU A 20 -13.12 4.65 -31.37
N VAL A 21 -13.89 4.80 -30.28
CA VAL A 21 -13.38 4.70 -28.91
C VAL A 21 -12.92 3.27 -28.61
N SER A 22 -13.58 2.23 -29.13
CA SER A 22 -13.17 0.84 -28.94
C SER A 22 -11.88 0.53 -29.70
N GLU A 23 -11.69 1.08 -30.90
CA GLU A 23 -10.45 0.93 -31.66
C GLU A 23 -9.28 1.63 -30.95
N GLN A 24 -9.51 2.78 -30.32
CA GLN A 24 -8.51 3.50 -29.53
C GLN A 24 -8.23 2.84 -28.17
N ALA A 25 -9.27 2.42 -27.45
CA ALA A 25 -9.15 1.75 -26.16
C ALA A 25 -8.45 0.39 -26.31
N THR A 26 -8.71 -0.34 -27.41
CA THR A 26 -8.03 -1.62 -27.68
C THR A 26 -6.52 -1.42 -27.89
N LYS A 27 -6.10 -0.34 -28.57
CA LYS A 27 -4.67 -0.01 -28.71
C LYS A 27 -4.02 0.33 -27.36
N GLN A 28 -4.67 1.17 -26.56
CA GLN A 28 -4.17 1.51 -25.23
C GLN A 28 -4.10 0.28 -24.30
N GLN A 29 -5.10 -0.61 -24.37
CA GLN A 29 -5.08 -1.89 -23.65
C GLN A 29 -3.97 -2.81 -24.15
N GLN A 30 -3.70 -2.86 -25.45
CA GLN A 30 -2.59 -3.63 -26.01
C GLN A 30 -1.23 -3.05 -25.60
N GLU A 31 -1.07 -1.74 -25.51
CA GLU A 31 0.17 -1.12 -25.03
C GLU A 31 0.38 -1.34 -23.53
N ALA A 32 -0.68 -1.19 -22.72
CA ALA A 32 -0.63 -1.48 -21.29
C ALA A 32 -0.37 -2.96 -21.01
N LEU A 33 -1.00 -3.86 -21.78
CA LEU A 33 -0.75 -5.29 -21.70
C LEU A 33 0.64 -5.63 -22.24
N GLN A 34 1.14 -4.96 -23.27
CA GLN A 34 2.53 -5.12 -23.72
C GLN A 34 3.52 -4.60 -22.68
N GLN A 35 3.23 -3.52 -21.96
CA GLN A 35 4.06 -3.07 -20.84
C GLN A 35 4.01 -4.05 -19.68
N LEU A 36 2.83 -4.54 -19.32
CA LEU A 36 2.65 -5.55 -18.28
C LEU A 36 3.32 -6.86 -18.68
N LEU A 37 3.19 -7.31 -19.92
CA LEU A 37 3.72 -8.57 -20.43
C LEU A 37 5.19 -8.46 -20.85
N SER A 38 5.71 -7.28 -21.19
CA SER A 38 7.15 -7.04 -21.27
C SER A 38 7.77 -6.98 -19.87
N ARG A 39 6.99 -6.56 -18.86
CA ARG A 39 7.36 -6.57 -17.43
C ARG A 39 7.11 -7.91 -16.73
N ALA A 40 6.18 -8.73 -17.22
CA ALA A 40 5.75 -10.02 -16.63
C ALA A 40 6.18 -11.22 -17.49
N GLY A 41 6.57 -10.99 -18.75
CA GLY A 41 7.06 -11.99 -19.70
C GLY A 41 8.57 -12.20 -19.63
N ALA A 42 9.26 -11.57 -18.68
CA ALA A 42 10.61 -11.95 -18.28
C ALA A 42 10.55 -13.09 -17.25
N ALA A 43 10.00 -14.23 -17.66
CA ALA A 43 10.03 -15.54 -16.97
C ALA A 43 9.47 -15.59 -15.53
N PRO A 44 8.96 -16.75 -15.07
CA PRO A 44 8.90 -17.01 -13.64
C PRO A 44 10.34 -17.10 -13.12
N GLY A 45 10.91 -15.96 -12.71
CA GLY A 45 12.25 -15.90 -12.12
C GLY A 45 13.18 -14.75 -12.55
N ALA A 46 12.80 -13.79 -13.40
CA ALA A 46 13.76 -12.78 -13.86
C ALA A 46 13.17 -11.40 -14.21
N ALA A 47 12.62 -10.65 -13.24
CA ALA A 47 12.60 -9.17 -13.29
C ALA A 47 12.19 -8.54 -11.94
N ALA A 48 12.89 -8.92 -10.87
CA ALA A 48 13.03 -8.03 -9.72
C ALA A 48 14.01 -6.91 -10.14
N GLY A 49 13.49 -5.78 -10.64
CA GLY A 49 14.38 -4.68 -11.03
C GLY A 49 13.74 -3.60 -11.90
N ALA A 50 12.83 -2.81 -11.32
CA ALA A 50 12.71 -1.36 -11.51
C ALA A 50 11.37 -0.87 -10.91
N GLY A 51 11.40 -0.45 -9.65
CA GLY A 51 10.39 0.46 -9.08
C GLY A 51 9.06 -0.12 -8.61
N SER A 52 8.93 -1.45 -8.46
CA SER A 52 7.83 -2.04 -7.70
C SER A 52 8.39 -2.57 -6.38
N PRO A 53 7.85 -2.19 -5.21
CA PRO A 53 8.30 -2.75 -3.95
C PRO A 53 8.18 -4.27 -4.04
N ASP A 54 9.29 -4.95 -3.80
CA ASP A 54 9.43 -6.38 -3.97
C ASP A 54 8.41 -7.09 -3.08
N LEU A 55 7.54 -7.91 -3.68
CA LEU A 55 6.48 -8.61 -2.95
C LEU A 55 7.07 -9.62 -1.94
N GLY A 56 8.31 -10.09 -2.18
CA GLY A 56 9.08 -10.88 -1.23
C GLY A 56 9.43 -10.08 0.01
N ASP A 57 10.02 -8.89 -0.16
CA ASP A 57 10.33 -7.96 0.93
C ASP A 57 9.07 -7.53 1.71
N ILE A 58 7.95 -7.26 1.02
CA ILE A 58 6.67 -6.95 1.69
C ILE A 58 6.16 -8.17 2.48
N SER A 59 6.26 -9.38 1.95
CA SER A 59 5.82 -10.60 2.64
C SER A 59 6.69 -10.90 3.86
N GLU A 60 8.00 -10.66 3.77
CA GLU A 60 8.93 -10.88 4.87
C GLU A 60 8.80 -9.80 5.93
N GLN A 61 8.62 -8.55 5.51
CA GLN A 61 8.29 -7.42 6.37
C GLN A 61 6.92 -7.63 7.05
N LEU A 62 5.92 -8.19 6.36
CA LEU A 62 4.61 -8.50 6.90
C LEU A 62 4.66 -9.68 7.89
N GLY A 63 5.48 -10.70 7.59
CA GLY A 63 5.78 -11.79 8.52
C GLY A 63 6.42 -11.28 9.80
N LYS A 64 7.39 -10.37 9.68
CA LYS A 64 8.01 -9.68 10.82
C LYS A 64 7.02 -8.79 11.56
N MET A 65 6.13 -8.06 10.85
CA MET A 65 5.06 -7.27 11.48
C MET A 65 4.08 -8.13 12.28
N THR A 66 3.83 -9.37 11.87
CA THR A 66 2.93 -10.28 12.60
C THR A 66 3.55 -10.75 13.93
N GLN A 67 4.89 -10.75 14.02
CA GLN A 67 5.64 -11.05 15.23
C GLN A 67 5.96 -9.80 16.07
N MET A 68 5.60 -8.59 15.61
CA MET A 68 5.83 -7.35 16.37
C MET A 68 4.73 -7.13 17.42
N GLY A 69 5.12 -7.12 18.69
CA GLY A 69 4.22 -6.67 19.77
C GLY A 69 4.06 -5.16 19.71
N THR A 70 2.81 -4.71 19.66
CA THR A 70 2.47 -3.28 19.59
C THR A 70 1.91 -2.82 20.92
N PHE A 71 2.62 -1.92 21.59
CA PHE A 71 2.17 -1.32 22.85
C PHE A 71 2.25 0.21 22.81
N LYS A 72 1.51 0.86 23.71
CA LYS A 72 1.46 2.33 23.83
C LYS A 72 2.19 2.75 25.10
N THR A 73 3.29 3.45 24.95
CA THR A 73 4.06 4.03 26.07
C THR A 73 4.24 5.54 25.88
N ARG A 74 4.44 6.27 26.98
CA ARG A 74 4.75 7.70 26.93
C ARG A 74 6.26 7.87 26.74
N VAL A 75 6.64 8.83 25.89
CA VAL A 75 8.04 9.24 25.73
C VAL A 75 8.50 9.95 27.02
N GLN A 76 9.58 9.45 27.62
CA GLN A 76 10.16 10.00 28.85
C GLN A 76 11.15 11.15 28.55
N SER A 77 11.65 11.83 29.60
CA SER A 77 12.68 12.86 29.43
C SER A 77 13.94 12.28 28.78
N GLY A 78 14.45 12.93 27.75
CA GLY A 78 15.60 12.44 26.98
C GLY A 78 15.24 11.47 25.85
N GLY A 79 13.96 11.37 25.46
CA GLY A 79 13.53 10.59 24.29
C GLY A 79 13.51 9.09 24.50
N ARG A 80 13.62 8.63 25.75
CA ARG A 80 13.56 7.19 26.10
C ARG A 80 12.11 6.69 26.06
N ILE A 81 11.95 5.46 25.62
CA ILE A 81 10.71 4.70 25.68
C ILE A 81 10.97 3.41 26.46
N SER A 82 10.02 3.01 27.30
CA SER A 82 10.12 1.79 28.10
C SER A 82 9.17 0.72 27.55
N ILE A 83 9.71 -0.49 27.38
CA ILE A 83 8.95 -1.68 27.00
C ILE A 83 8.37 -2.30 28.29
N PRO A 84 7.05 -2.51 28.39
CA PRO A 84 6.45 -3.15 29.56
C PRO A 84 6.91 -4.61 29.71
N ASP A 85 7.01 -5.10 30.95
CA ASP A 85 7.45 -6.48 31.23
C ASP A 85 6.59 -7.54 30.53
N ALA A 86 5.27 -7.35 30.50
CA ALA A 86 4.36 -8.28 29.83
C ALA A 86 4.64 -8.43 28.32
N GLU A 87 5.03 -7.33 27.66
CA GLU A 87 5.39 -7.35 26.25
C GLU A 87 6.78 -7.95 26.04
N ARG A 88 7.68 -7.74 26.99
CA ARG A 88 9.02 -8.33 26.98
C ARG A 88 8.96 -9.85 27.06
N GLU A 89 8.10 -10.38 27.92
CA GLU A 89 7.89 -11.83 28.06
C GLU A 89 7.14 -12.41 26.86
N ALA A 90 6.12 -11.73 26.33
CA ALA A 90 5.36 -12.22 25.19
C ALA A 90 6.16 -12.26 23.88
N LEU A 91 7.14 -11.36 23.73
CA LEU A 91 8.05 -11.30 22.60
C LEU A 91 9.37 -12.04 22.83
N ASP A 92 9.52 -12.69 23.99
CA ASP A 92 10.72 -13.46 24.37
C ASP A 92 12.03 -12.69 24.16
N ILE A 93 12.05 -11.43 24.60
CA ILE A 93 13.19 -10.51 24.47
C ILE A 93 13.92 -10.36 25.81
N GLU A 94 15.23 -10.55 25.81
CA GLU A 94 16.08 -10.54 27.00
C GLU A 94 17.07 -9.36 27.03
N GLU A 95 17.78 -9.21 28.16
CA GLU A 95 18.83 -8.21 28.27
C GLU A 95 20.02 -8.57 27.37
N GLY A 96 20.37 -7.68 26.44
CA GLY A 96 21.43 -7.90 25.45
C GLY A 96 20.90 -8.05 24.02
N ASP A 97 19.59 -8.21 23.85
CA ASP A 97 18.98 -8.34 22.53
C ASP A 97 18.90 -7.00 21.79
N ILE A 98 19.13 -7.07 20.48
CA ILE A 98 18.99 -5.92 19.58
C ILE A 98 17.55 -5.87 19.09
N VAL A 99 16.83 -4.82 19.51
CA VAL A 99 15.45 -4.59 19.10
C VAL A 99 15.34 -3.52 18.02
N GLN A 100 14.45 -3.73 17.05
CA GLN A 100 14.07 -2.73 16.07
C GLN A 100 12.76 -2.05 16.49
N THR A 101 12.75 -0.72 16.60
CA THR A 101 11.57 0.05 17.02
C THR A 101 11.00 0.84 15.85
N VAL A 102 9.66 0.81 15.71
CA VAL A 102 8.89 1.69 14.83
C VAL A 102 7.98 2.56 15.70
N VAL A 103 8.10 3.89 15.61
CA VAL A 103 7.33 4.83 16.44
C VAL A 103 6.22 5.47 15.62
N VAL A 104 4.97 5.31 16.09
CA VAL A 104 3.79 5.97 15.51
C VAL A 104 3.22 6.99 16.52
N PRO A 105 3.17 8.29 16.19
CA PRO A 105 2.65 9.31 17.10
C PRO A 105 1.12 9.18 17.24
N VAL A 106 0.63 8.94 18.47
CA VAL A 106 -0.82 8.74 18.74
C VAL A 106 -1.54 9.97 19.28
N LYS A 107 -0.85 10.85 20.00
CA LYS A 107 -1.35 12.16 20.46
C LYS A 107 -0.20 13.15 20.52
N ARG A 108 -0.40 14.36 20.00
CA ARG A 108 0.50 15.49 20.18
C ARG A 108 -0.18 16.44 21.15
N ASN A 109 0.34 16.52 22.37
CA ASN A 109 -0.05 17.56 23.34
C ASN A 109 1.00 18.68 23.31
N ARG A 110 1.36 19.11 22.10
CA ARG A 110 1.93 20.44 21.94
C ARG A 110 0.70 21.31 21.85
N ASP A 111 0.40 22.01 22.93
CA ASP A 111 -0.55 23.10 22.88
C ASP A 111 -0.09 23.99 21.72
N ASP A 112 -0.90 24.06 20.67
CA ASP A 112 -0.79 25.08 19.65
C ASP A 112 -1.20 26.40 20.33
N ASP A 113 -0.35 26.88 21.24
CA ASP A 113 -0.41 28.24 21.79
C ASP A 113 0.29 29.16 20.77
N GLU A 114 -0.41 29.47 19.69
CA GLU A 114 -0.22 30.70 18.89
C GLU A 114 -1.57 31.23 18.38
#